data_AF-A0A0B2P9D1-F1
#
_entry.id   AF-A0A0B2P9D1-F1
#
_cell.length_a   1.000
_cell.length_b   1.000
_cell.length_c   1.000
_cell.angle_alpha   90.00
_cell.angle_beta   90.00
_cell.angle_gamma   90.00
#
_symmetry.space_group_name_H-M   'P 1'
#
loop_
_entity.id
_entity.type
_entity.pdbx_description
1 polymer ?
#
loop_
_entity_poly.entity_id
_entity_poly.type
_entity_poly.pdbx_seq_one_letter_code
_entity_poly.pdbx_strand_id
1 'polypeptide(L)'
;KVPIIDLTMGDLRIWAANGEGLYSVKSAYKIIMTQVFYLSDFKIPRDWNCVWKLSVPPRMQTLIWRLARECLPTRANIKAKGVACSLLRPLCEIVVETAFRTFFACQTNIGCWNYADGALVVARTMWREPCMQARRRSMGNSTSA
;
A
#
# COMPACT_ATOMS: atom_id res chain seq x y z
N LYS A 1 -18.91 -25.23 -28.54
CA LYS A 1 -20.29 -25.74 -28.59
C LYS A 1 -21.09 -24.97 -27.56
N VAL A 2 -22.05 -24.15 -27.98
CA VAL A 2 -22.97 -23.45 -27.08
C VAL A 2 -24.04 -24.46 -26.66
N PRO A 3 -24.27 -24.71 -25.36
CA PRO A 3 -25.30 -25.64 -24.93
C PRO A 3 -26.68 -25.06 -25.28
N ILE A 4 -27.55 -25.91 -25.84
CA ILE A 4 -28.95 -25.59 -26.09
C ILE A 4 -29.66 -25.73 -24.74
N ILE A 5 -30.13 -24.61 -24.19
CA ILE A 5 -30.77 -24.55 -22.88
C ILE A 5 -32.27 -24.79 -23.07
N ASP A 6 -32.84 -25.65 -22.24
CA ASP A 6 -34.29 -25.91 -22.21
C ASP A 6 -35.02 -24.65 -21.73
N LEU A 7 -35.81 -24.05 -22.63
CA LEU A 7 -36.58 -22.81 -22.40
C LEU A 7 -37.75 -23.00 -21.42
N THR A 8 -38.00 -24.23 -20.95
CA THR A 8 -39.01 -24.52 -19.92
C THR A 8 -38.46 -24.39 -18.49
N MET A 9 -37.13 -24.31 -18.31
CA MET A 9 -36.51 -24.05 -17.01
C MET A 9 -36.39 -22.54 -16.75
N GLY A 10 -36.77 -22.11 -15.54
CA GLY A 10 -36.58 -20.72 -15.10
C GLY A 10 -35.09 -20.33 -15.01
N ASP A 11 -34.81 -19.02 -15.04
CA ASP A 11 -33.46 -18.46 -15.02
C ASP A 11 -32.58 -19.05 -13.90
N LEU A 12 -31.40 -19.57 -14.27
CA LEU A 12 -30.41 -20.10 -13.35
C LEU A 12 -29.24 -19.13 -13.18
N ARG A 13 -28.85 -18.87 -11.93
CA ARG A 13 -27.63 -18.12 -11.62
C ARG A 13 -26.42 -19.05 -11.69
N ILE A 14 -25.63 -18.90 -12.74
CA ILE A 14 -24.41 -19.69 -12.96
C ILE A 14 -23.19 -18.83 -12.62
N TRP A 15 -22.33 -19.34 -11.75
CA TRP A 15 -21.07 -18.71 -11.40
C TRP A 15 -20.00 -19.00 -12.45
N ALA A 16 -19.65 -18.01 -13.26
CA ALA A 16 -18.75 -18.17 -14.41
C ALA A 16 -17.26 -18.43 -14.04
N ALA A 17 -16.90 -18.41 -12.75
CA ALA A 17 -15.50 -18.49 -12.34
C ALA A 17 -14.95 -19.91 -12.18
N ASN A 18 -15.81 -20.93 -12.25
CA ASN A 18 -15.43 -22.34 -12.25
C ASN A 18 -16.29 -23.11 -13.27
N GLY A 19 -15.76 -24.23 -13.76
CA GLY A 19 -16.48 -25.07 -14.73
C GLY A 19 -17.73 -25.76 -14.17
N GLU A 20 -17.91 -25.75 -12.84
CA GLU A 20 -19.06 -26.32 -12.15
C GLU A 20 -20.26 -25.37 -12.09
N GLY A 21 -20.07 -24.09 -12.39
CA GLY A 21 -21.15 -23.09 -12.32
C GLY A 21 -21.61 -22.74 -10.90
N LEU A 22 -20.93 -23.27 -9.87
CA LEU A 22 -21.29 -23.09 -8.46
C LEU A 22 -20.45 -22.00 -7.79
N TYR A 23 -21.11 -21.12 -7.05
CA TYR A 23 -20.43 -20.09 -6.27
C TYR A 23 -19.56 -20.71 -5.17
N SER A 24 -18.34 -20.21 -5.02
CA SER A 24 -17.52 -20.46 -3.82
C SER A 24 -16.72 -19.23 -3.43
N VAL A 25 -16.57 -19.02 -2.12
CA VAL A 25 -15.75 -17.91 -1.58
C VAL A 25 -14.34 -17.93 -2.15
N LYS A 26 -13.75 -19.12 -2.33
CA LYS A 26 -12.41 -19.31 -2.91
C LYS A 26 -12.30 -18.77 -4.35
N SER A 27 -13.28 -19.07 -5.20
CA SER A 27 -13.25 -18.63 -6.60
C SER A 27 -13.57 -17.13 -6.73
N ALA A 28 -14.49 -16.62 -5.91
CA ALA A 28 -14.76 -15.19 -5.79
C ALA A 28 -13.52 -14.42 -5.32
N TYR A 29 -12.85 -14.90 -4.27
CA TYR A 29 -11.61 -14.32 -3.77
C TYR A 29 -10.52 -14.32 -4.84
N LYS A 30 -10.39 -15.41 -5.62
CA LYS A 30 -9.42 -15.47 -6.72
C LYS A 30 -9.71 -14.40 -7.77
N ILE A 31 -10.96 -14.19 -8.17
CA ILE A 31 -11.34 -13.13 -9.12
C ILE A 31 -11.04 -11.75 -8.54
N ILE A 32 -11.43 -11.48 -7.29
CA ILE A 32 -11.17 -10.20 -6.65
C ILE A 32 -9.68 -9.93 -6.59
N MET A 33 -8.88 -10.93 -6.22
CA MET A 33 -7.43 -10.81 -6.16
C MET A 33 -6.79 -10.65 -7.55
N THR A 34 -7.33 -11.26 -8.60
CA THR A 34 -6.80 -11.04 -9.96
C THR A 34 -7.26 -9.71 -10.55
N GLN A 35 -8.53 -9.35 -10.44
CA GLN A 35 -9.06 -8.14 -11.06
C GLN A 35 -8.73 -6.88 -10.25
N VAL A 36 -8.99 -6.85 -8.95
CA VAL A 36 -8.82 -5.63 -8.15
C VAL A 36 -7.35 -5.31 -7.92
N PHE A 37 -6.53 -6.33 -7.61
CA PHE A 37 -5.12 -6.10 -7.24
C PHE A 37 -4.14 -6.08 -8.41
N TYR A 38 -4.44 -6.69 -9.56
CA TYR A 38 -3.58 -6.53 -10.75
C TYR A 38 -3.94 -5.31 -11.60
N LEU A 39 -5.21 -4.88 -11.62
CA LEU A 39 -5.63 -3.69 -12.38
C LEU A 39 -5.36 -2.39 -11.62
N SER A 40 -5.27 -2.45 -10.29
CA SER A 40 -4.87 -1.30 -9.53
C SER A 40 -3.38 -1.05 -9.70
N ASP A 41 -3.01 0.17 -10.13
CA ASP A 41 -1.64 0.72 -10.07
C ASP A 41 -1.04 0.77 -8.65
N PHE A 42 -1.70 0.17 -7.67
CA PHE A 42 -1.09 -0.32 -6.45
C PHE A 42 -0.09 -1.43 -6.80
N LYS A 43 1.04 -1.02 -7.37
CA LYS A 43 2.33 -1.72 -7.32
C LYS A 43 2.72 -1.79 -5.85
N ILE A 44 2.00 -2.58 -5.08
CA ILE A 44 2.39 -2.96 -3.75
C ILE A 44 3.38 -4.10 -3.99
N PRO A 45 4.60 -4.01 -3.44
CA PRO A 45 5.55 -5.12 -3.53
C PRO A 45 4.86 -6.34 -2.95
N ARG A 46 4.74 -7.41 -3.76
CA ARG A 46 4.14 -8.67 -3.29
C ARG A 46 5.03 -9.38 -2.28
N ASP A 47 6.33 -9.09 -2.32
CA ASP A 47 7.30 -9.69 -1.43
C ASP A 47 7.74 -8.72 -0.33
N TRP A 48 7.17 -8.89 0.87
CA TRP A 48 7.55 -8.17 2.08
C TRP A 48 8.59 -8.92 2.92
N ASN A 49 9.13 -10.04 2.43
CA ASN A 49 10.14 -10.80 3.16
C ASN A 49 11.38 -9.95 3.47
N CYS A 50 11.68 -8.95 2.64
CA CYS A 50 12.75 -8.00 2.90
C CYS A 50 12.54 -7.22 4.22
N VAL A 51 11.30 -6.93 4.63
CA VAL A 51 10.98 -6.30 5.92
C VAL A 51 11.14 -7.27 7.08
N TRP A 52 10.65 -8.50 6.90
CA TRP A 52 10.59 -9.49 7.98
C TRP A 52 11.94 -10.14 8.28
N LYS A 53 12.87 -10.11 7.31
CA LYS A 53 14.27 -10.56 7.48
C LYS A 53 15.16 -9.53 8.17
N LEU A 54 14.64 -8.34 8.49
CA LEU A 54 15.43 -7.30 9.12
C LEU A 54 15.77 -7.69 10.56
N SER A 55 17.05 -7.60 10.91
CA SER A 55 17.54 -7.74 12.29
C SER A 55 17.23 -6.49 13.11
N VAL A 56 15.94 -6.19 13.25
CA VAL A 56 15.41 -5.09 14.05
C VAL A 56 14.24 -5.61 14.89
N PRO A 57 13.91 -4.96 16.01
CA PRO A 57 12.77 -5.37 16.83
C PRO A 57 11.47 -5.47 16.02
N PRO A 58 10.55 -6.41 16.34
CA PRO A 58 9.30 -6.59 15.59
C PRO A 58 8.44 -5.31 15.47
N ARG A 59 8.51 -4.44 16.48
CA ARG A 59 7.85 -3.11 16.45
C ARG A 59 8.38 -2.25 15.31
N MET A 60 9.69 -2.31 15.04
CA MET A 60 10.32 -1.57 13.95
C MET A 60 10.00 -2.19 12.59
N GLN A 61 9.98 -3.52 12.47
CA GLN A 61 9.55 -4.19 11.22
C GLN A 61 8.12 -3.77 10.84
N THR A 62 7.21 -3.75 11.82
CA THR A 62 5.82 -3.29 11.61
C THR A 62 5.76 -1.82 11.20
N LEU A 63 6.53 -0.96 11.85
CA LEU A 63 6.60 0.46 11.51
C LEU A 63 7.12 0.65 10.07
N ILE A 64 8.20 -0.02 9.70
CA ILE A 64 8.80 0.03 8.36
C ILE A 64 7.79 -0.45 7.30
N TRP A 65 7.10 -1.55 7.55
CA TRP A 65 6.05 -2.04 6.66
C TRP A 65 4.92 -1.01 6.47
N ARG A 66 4.47 -0.37 7.56
CA ARG A 66 3.44 0.69 7.50
C ARG A 66 3.91 1.92 6.74
N LEU A 67 5.18 2.31 6.93
CA LEU A 67 5.82 3.41 6.20
C LEU A 67 5.84 3.10 4.69
N ALA A 68 6.34 1.92 4.31
CA ALA A 68 6.48 1.51 2.90
C ALA A 68 5.12 1.39 2.19
N ARG A 69 4.06 1.06 2.93
CA ARG A 69 2.68 1.05 2.42
C ARG A 69 2.02 2.42 2.33
N GLU A 70 2.67 3.47 2.83
CA GLU A 70 2.08 4.81 2.99
C GLU A 70 0.70 4.72 3.67
N CYS A 71 0.57 3.90 4.71
CA CYS A 71 -0.70 3.72 5.42
C CYS A 71 -0.79 4.50 6.72
N LEU A 72 0.27 5.24 7.08
CA LEU A 72 0.25 6.14 8.22
C LEU A 72 -0.73 7.30 7.98
N PRO A 73 -1.38 7.80 9.04
CA PRO A 73 -2.33 8.90 8.97
C PRO A 73 -1.62 10.25 8.78
N THR A 74 -0.92 10.42 7.67
CA THR A 74 -0.29 11.69 7.29
C THR A 74 -1.31 12.60 6.63
N ARG A 75 -1.10 13.93 6.66
CA ARG A 75 -1.99 14.88 5.98
C ARG A 75 -2.14 14.57 4.49
N ALA A 76 -1.08 14.15 3.81
CA ALA A 76 -1.16 13.72 2.42
C ALA A 76 -2.14 12.54 2.23
N ASN A 77 -2.07 11.52 3.10
CA ASN A 77 -2.94 10.35 3.04
C ASN A 77 -4.37 10.65 3.48
N ILE A 78 -4.55 11.52 4.47
CA ILE A 78 -5.86 11.98 4.95
C ILE A 78 -6.56 12.78 3.85
N LYS A 79 -5.85 13.71 3.20
CA LYS A 79 -6.38 14.49 2.07
C LYS A 79 -6.70 13.61 0.86
N ALA A 80 -5.86 12.61 0.55
CA ALA A 80 -6.12 11.64 -0.52
C ALA A 80 -7.40 10.81 -0.28
N LYS A 81 -7.88 10.72 0.97
CA LYS A 81 -9.16 10.09 1.33
C LYS A 81 -10.35 11.06 1.30
N GLY A 82 -10.18 12.28 0.80
CA GLY A 82 -11.24 13.28 0.66
C GLY A 82 -11.53 14.11 1.91
N VAL A 83 -10.72 13.99 2.96
CA VAL A 83 -10.86 14.82 4.16
C VAL A 83 -10.22 16.18 3.92
N ALA A 84 -10.98 17.24 4.15
CA ALA A 84 -10.47 18.61 4.08
C ALA A 84 -9.46 18.86 5.20
N CYS A 85 -8.18 18.97 4.86
CA CYS A 85 -7.13 19.36 5.78
C CYS A 85 -5.99 20.08 5.06
N SER A 86 -5.18 20.83 5.82
CA SER A 86 -3.92 21.36 5.33
C SER A 86 -3.01 20.21 4.89
N LEU A 87 -2.21 20.41 3.84
CA LEU A 87 -1.19 19.45 3.43
C LEU A 87 0.11 19.59 4.24
N LEU A 88 0.24 20.72 4.92
CA LEU A 88 1.43 21.15 5.61
C LEU A 88 1.53 20.44 6.96
N ARG A 89 2.76 20.08 7.33
CA ARG A 89 3.06 19.49 8.63
C ARG A 89 2.77 20.50 9.76
N PRO A 90 2.07 20.12 10.83
CA PRO A 90 1.79 21.00 11.97
C PRO A 90 3.03 21.60 12.65
N LEU A 91 4.15 20.87 12.67
CA LEU A 91 5.34 21.30 13.41
C LEU A 91 6.14 22.41 12.71
N CYS A 92 6.15 22.40 11.38
CA CYS A 92 7.04 23.28 10.60
C CYS A 92 6.26 24.16 9.61
N GLU A 93 5.02 23.78 9.27
CA GLU A 93 4.09 24.41 8.32
C GLU A 93 4.63 24.78 6.93
N ILE A 94 5.88 24.47 6.62
CA ILE A 94 6.54 24.84 5.35
C ILE A 94 6.49 23.68 4.34
N VAL A 95 6.20 22.47 4.81
CA VAL A 95 6.49 21.23 4.11
C VAL A 95 5.27 20.30 4.12
N VAL A 96 4.95 19.71 2.96
CA VAL A 96 3.93 18.66 2.84
C VAL A 96 4.26 17.48 3.75
N GLU A 97 3.30 17.09 4.57
CA GLU A 97 3.44 15.97 5.49
C GLU A 97 3.21 14.63 4.79
N THR A 98 4.30 13.97 4.45
CA THR A 98 4.34 12.58 3.98
C THR A 98 5.07 11.71 4.99
N ALA A 99 4.85 10.40 4.94
CA ALA A 99 5.42 9.48 5.92
C ALA A 99 6.95 9.54 5.88
N PHE A 100 7.52 9.52 4.67
CA PHE A 100 8.96 9.69 4.49
C PHE A 100 9.49 11.01 5.09
N ARG A 101 8.83 12.14 4.82
CA ARG A 101 9.34 13.44 5.28
C ARG A 101 9.23 13.60 6.79
N THR A 102 8.16 13.09 7.38
CA THR A 102 7.94 13.12 8.83
C THR A 102 9.00 12.31 9.56
N PHE A 103 9.33 11.11 9.08
CA PHE A 103 10.26 10.22 9.77
C PHE A 103 11.73 10.43 9.40
N PHE A 104 12.05 10.72 8.14
CA PHE A 104 13.44 10.71 7.64
C PHE A 104 13.99 12.06 7.18
N ALA A 105 13.15 13.08 6.97
CA ALA A 105 13.58 14.40 6.48
C ALA A 105 13.40 15.54 7.49
N CYS A 106 12.77 15.28 8.64
CA CYS A 106 12.58 16.28 9.68
C CYS A 106 13.79 16.33 10.61
N GLN A 107 14.47 17.48 10.70
CA GLN A 107 15.61 17.70 11.60
C GLN A 107 15.28 17.34 13.05
N THR A 108 14.11 17.77 13.54
CA THR A 108 13.62 17.49 14.89
C THR A 108 13.48 15.99 15.14
N ASN A 109 12.87 15.27 14.19
CA ASN A 109 12.65 13.84 14.35
C ASN A 109 13.97 13.06 14.21
N ILE A 110 14.86 13.47 13.31
CA ILE A 110 16.23 12.91 13.19
C ILE A 110 16.97 13.00 14.53
N GLY A 111 16.86 14.13 15.24
CA GLY A 111 17.44 14.30 16.58
C GLY A 111 16.90 13.27 17.59
N CYS A 112 15.57 13.08 17.62
CA CYS A 112 14.93 12.08 18.49
C CYS A 112 15.39 10.65 18.19
N TRP A 113 15.59 10.31 16.91
CA TRP A 113 16.02 8.97 16.51
C TRP A 113 17.48 8.68 16.82
N ASN A 114 18.36 9.67 16.66
CA ASN A 114 19.76 9.54 17.03
C ASN A 114 19.95 9.27 18.54
N TYR A 115 18.99 9.69 19.36
CA TYR A 115 18.97 9.44 20.79
C TYR A 115 18.39 8.05 21.16
N ALA A 116 17.56 7.46 20.29
CA ALA A 116 16.72 6.29 20.59
C ALA A 116 17.20 4.97 19.94
N ASP A 117 18.48 4.88 19.55
CA ASP A 117 19.14 3.70 18.94
C ASP A 117 19.01 3.54 17.40
N GLY A 118 20.07 2.98 16.78
CA GLY A 118 20.44 3.06 15.35
C GLY A 118 19.57 2.29 14.34
N ALA A 119 18.47 1.66 14.76
CA ALA A 119 17.61 0.84 13.92
C ALA A 119 16.98 1.58 12.72
N LEU A 120 16.88 2.92 12.77
CA LEU A 120 16.38 3.73 11.65
C LEU A 120 17.46 4.18 10.68
N VAL A 121 18.75 4.09 11.03
CA VAL A 121 19.84 4.21 10.04
C VAL A 121 19.71 3.08 9.01
N VAL A 122 19.44 1.86 9.50
CA VAL A 122 19.14 0.67 8.70
C VAL A 122 17.86 0.85 7.88
N ALA A 123 16.79 1.42 8.45
CA ALA A 123 15.57 1.72 7.70
C ALA A 123 15.75 2.80 6.62
N ARG A 124 16.59 3.82 6.87
CA ARG A 124 16.89 4.89 5.90
C ARG A 124 17.68 4.37 4.70
N THR A 125 18.63 3.46 4.93
CA THR A 125 19.37 2.82 3.84
C THR A 125 18.49 1.83 3.08
N MET A 126 17.65 1.06 3.78
CA MET A 126 16.76 0.06 3.19
C MET A 126 15.52 0.62 2.50
N TRP A 127 15.12 1.87 2.76
CA TRP A 127 14.12 2.55 1.92
C TRP A 127 14.56 2.67 0.45
N ARG A 128 15.86 2.48 0.17
CA ARG A 128 16.37 2.40 -1.20
C ARG A 128 16.06 1.06 -1.91
N GLU A 129 15.60 0.04 -1.19
CA GLU A 129 15.25 -1.25 -1.77
C GLU A 129 14.04 -1.15 -2.72
N PRO A 130 14.09 -1.79 -3.89
CA PRO A 130 12.96 -1.84 -4.82
C PRO A 130 11.69 -2.42 -4.19
N CYS A 131 11.85 -3.38 -3.26
CA CYS A 131 10.73 -3.96 -2.49
C CYS A 131 10.05 -2.95 -1.55
N MET A 132 10.62 -1.77 -1.30
CA MET A 132 10.02 -0.72 -0.45
C MET A 132 9.56 0.50 -1.26
N GLN A 133 10.00 0.64 -2.51
CA GLN A 133 9.77 1.83 -3.35
C GLN A 133 8.54 1.75 -4.25
N ALA A 134 7.74 0.70 -4.14
CA ALA A 134 6.84 0.33 -5.21
C ALA A 134 5.71 1.35 -5.49
N ARG A 135 5.44 2.30 -4.57
CA ARG A 135 4.50 3.41 -4.79
C ARG A 135 5.13 4.73 -5.29
N ARG A 136 6.47 4.85 -5.30
CA ARG A 136 7.14 6.12 -5.66
C ARG A 136 6.93 6.53 -7.12
N ARG A 137 6.63 5.57 -8.01
CA ARG A 137 6.46 5.82 -9.45
C ARG A 137 5.10 6.40 -9.85
N SER A 138 4.10 6.46 -8.96
CA SER A 138 2.77 7.01 -9.32
C SER A 138 2.57 8.49 -8.98
N MET A 139 3.51 9.13 -8.28
CA MET A 139 3.43 10.54 -7.86
C MET A 139 4.45 11.47 -8.55
N GLY A 140 5.24 10.94 -9.48
CA GLY A 140 6.28 11.70 -10.20
C GLY A 140 5.82 12.45 -11.46
N ASN A 141 4.55 12.31 -11.88
CA ASN A 141 4.06 12.91 -13.13
C ASN A 141 3.00 14.01 -12.91
N SER A 142 3.05 14.70 -11.77
CA SER A 142 2.11 15.81 -11.45
C SER A 142 2.84 17.10 -11.13
N THR A 143 3.98 17.35 -11.78
CA THR A 143 4.66 18.66 -11.77
C THR A 143 5.05 19.01 -13.19
N SER A 144 4.05 19.35 -13.99
CA SER A 144 4.19 20.12 -15.23
C SER A 144 2.80 20.51 -15.71
N ALA A 145 2.31 21.63 -15.16
CA ALA A 145 1.40 22.59 -15.79
C ALA A 145 1.46 23.87 -14.96
#